data_AF-A0A5R9L1I0-F1
#
_entry.id   AF-A0A5R9L1I0-F1
#
_cell.length_a   1.000
_cell.length_b   1.000
_cell.length_c   1.000
_cell.angle_alpha   90.00
_cell.angle_beta   90.00
_cell.angle_gamma   90.00
#
_symmetry.space_group_name_H-M   'P 1'
#
loop_
_entity.id
_entity.type
_entity.pdbx_description
1 polymer ?
#
loop_
_entity_poly.entity_id
_entity_poly.type
_entity_poly.pdbx_seq_one_letter_code
_entity_poly.pdbx_strand_id
1 'polypeptide(L)'
;MKAEKLEQVEGLVTALNEELKIDEADKDTKKLEKQIRKIAKGLVADIDVVIKKKLSQEERRLAKEVKRQNKANRILAAQAILKGKIFTATTG
;
A
#
# COMPACT_ATOMS: atom_id res chain seq x y z
N MET A 1 -13.41 14.25 -2.66
CA MET A 1 -12.04 13.69 -2.54
C MET A 1 -11.68 13.68 -1.07
N LYS A 2 -10.98 12.65 -0.56
CA LYS A 2 -10.45 12.68 0.82
C LYS A 2 -9.49 13.87 0.96
N ALA A 3 -9.55 14.61 2.06
CA ALA A 3 -8.79 15.85 2.27
C ALA A 3 -7.29 15.70 1.95
N GLU A 4 -6.71 14.58 2.34
CA GLU A 4 -5.31 14.21 2.11
C GLU A 4 -4.91 14.14 0.62
N LYS A 5 -5.82 13.69 -0.26
CA LYS A 5 -5.56 13.68 -1.71
C LYS A 5 -5.61 15.09 -2.31
N LEU A 6 -6.45 15.96 -1.75
CA LEU A 6 -6.49 17.36 -2.18
C LEU A 6 -5.20 18.05 -1.79
N GLU A 7 -4.73 17.84 -0.57
CA GLU A 7 -3.46 18.38 -0.08
C GLU A 7 -2.26 17.91 -0.93
N GLN A 8 -2.22 16.62 -1.29
CA GLN A 8 -1.21 16.09 -2.19
C GLN A 8 -1.26 16.73 -3.59
N VAL A 9 -2.45 16.93 -4.15
CA VAL A 9 -2.62 17.59 -5.44
C VAL A 9 -2.19 19.06 -5.35
N GLU A 10 -2.59 19.78 -4.30
CA GLU A 10 -2.19 21.18 -4.10
C GLU A 10 -0.67 21.31 -3.98
N GLY A 11 -0.02 20.48 -3.15
CA GLY A 11 1.44 20.53 -3.02
C GLY A 11 2.18 20.29 -4.35
N LEU A 12 1.66 19.36 -5.16
CA LEU A 12 2.23 19.05 -6.48
C LEU A 12 1.99 20.20 -7.48
N VAL A 13 0.82 20.85 -7.44
CA VAL A 13 0.51 22.01 -8.26
C VAL A 13 1.39 23.21 -7.86
N THR A 14 1.54 23.48 -6.57
CA THR A 14 2.39 24.57 -6.06
C THR A 14 3.84 24.39 -6.51
N ALA A 15 4.42 23.20 -6.30
CA ALA A 15 5.79 22.92 -6.72
C ALA A 15 5.99 23.08 -8.24
N LEU A 16 5.05 22.58 -9.05
CA LEU A 16 5.11 22.71 -10.50
C LEU A 16 4.93 24.15 -10.97
N ASN A 17 4.07 24.92 -10.32
CA ASN A 17 3.88 26.34 -10.64
C ASN A 17 5.13 27.16 -10.29
N GLU A 18 5.78 26.89 -9.15
CA GLU A 18 7.03 27.54 -8.76
C GLU A 18 8.17 27.22 -9.74
N GLU A 19 8.34 25.95 -10.08
CA GLU A 19 9.41 25.49 -10.99
C GLU A 19 9.23 26.04 -12.41
N LEU A 20 7.99 26.10 -12.89
CA LEU A 20 7.66 26.59 -14.24
C LEU A 20 7.40 28.10 -14.29
N LYS A 21 7.55 28.83 -13.17
CA LYS A 21 7.27 30.26 -13.03
C LYS A 21 5.89 30.67 -13.53
N ILE A 22 4.88 29.85 -13.21
CA ILE A 22 3.49 30.09 -13.57
C ILE A 22 2.83 30.93 -12.48
N ASP A 23 2.26 32.05 -12.89
CA ASP A 23 1.48 32.93 -12.02
C ASP A 23 -0.02 32.75 -12.27
N GLU A 24 -0.74 32.22 -11.28
CA GLU A 24 -2.20 32.01 -11.37
C GLU A 24 -2.98 33.32 -11.62
N ALA A 25 -2.42 34.47 -11.24
CA ALA A 25 -3.01 35.79 -11.49
C ALA A 25 -2.83 36.24 -12.95
N ASP A 26 -1.86 35.67 -13.67
CA ASP A 26 -1.61 35.99 -15.07
C ASP A 26 -2.59 35.25 -16.00
N LYS A 27 -3.33 36.01 -16.81
CA LYS A 27 -4.27 35.47 -17.80
C LYS A 27 -3.57 34.61 -18.85
N ASP A 28 -2.31 34.88 -19.15
CA ASP A 28 -1.55 34.18 -20.18
C ASP A 28 -1.13 32.78 -19.70
N THR A 29 -0.82 32.63 -18.41
CA THR A 29 -0.40 31.34 -17.83
C THR A 29 -1.54 30.53 -17.20
N LYS A 30 -2.72 31.14 -16.99
CA LYS A 30 -3.92 30.48 -16.45
C LYS A 30 -4.35 29.20 -17.19
N LYS A 31 -4.11 29.10 -18.51
CA LYS A 31 -4.39 27.86 -19.26
C LYS A 31 -3.43 26.74 -18.89
N LEU A 32 -2.15 27.07 -18.68
CA LEU A 32 -1.11 26.12 -18.28
C LEU A 32 -1.34 25.65 -16.84
N GLU A 33 -1.69 26.55 -15.93
CA GLU A 33 -2.02 26.24 -14.54
C GLU A 33 -3.19 25.21 -14.45
N LYS A 34 -4.25 25.39 -15.25
CA LYS A 34 -5.33 24.39 -15.38
C LYS A 34 -4.84 23.04 -15.89
N GLN A 35 -3.89 23.02 -16.84
CA GLN A 35 -3.32 21.78 -17.35
C GLN A 35 -2.47 21.08 -16.30
N ILE A 36 -1.63 21.82 -15.56
CA ILE A 36 -0.83 21.32 -14.43
C ILE A 36 -1.74 20.67 -13.40
N ARG A 37 -2.81 21.36 -12.99
CA ARG A 37 -3.78 20.80 -12.02
C ARG A 37 -4.46 19.52 -12.52
N LYS A 38 -4.73 19.41 -13.82
CA LYS A 38 -5.27 18.17 -14.41
C LYS A 38 -4.25 17.04 -14.39
N ILE A 39 -3.00 17.33 -14.74
CA ILE A 39 -1.89 16.36 -14.71
C ILE A 39 -1.64 15.88 -13.28
N ALA A 40 -1.53 16.80 -12.31
CA ALA A 40 -1.32 16.49 -10.90
C ALA A 40 -2.42 15.57 -10.35
N LYS A 41 -3.69 15.83 -10.66
CA LYS A 41 -4.81 14.95 -10.27
C LYS A 41 -4.68 13.55 -10.87
N GLY A 42 -4.28 13.44 -12.13
CA GLY A 42 -4.04 12.16 -12.78
C GLY A 42 -2.91 11.38 -12.11
N LEU A 43 -1.79 12.05 -11.87
CA LEU A 43 -0.59 11.48 -11.23
C LEU A 43 -0.88 10.94 -9.82
N VAL A 44 -1.59 11.71 -8.99
CA VAL A 44 -1.99 11.28 -7.64
C VAL A 44 -2.93 10.08 -7.71
N ALA A 45 -3.84 10.03 -8.69
CA ALA A 45 -4.72 8.88 -8.88
C ALA A 45 -3.94 7.62 -9.31
N ASP A 46 -3.00 7.76 -10.25
CA ASP A 46 -2.18 6.65 -10.74
C ASP A 46 -1.29 6.08 -9.63
N ILE A 47 -0.67 6.96 -8.82
CA ILE A 47 0.12 6.56 -7.67
C ILE A 47 -0.74 5.78 -6.66
N ASP A 48 -1.95 6.25 -6.36
CA ASP A 48 -2.86 5.54 -5.45
C ASP A 48 -3.23 4.14 -5.97
N VAL A 49 -3.45 3.99 -7.28
CA VAL A 49 -3.71 2.69 -7.91
C VAL A 49 -2.51 1.77 -7.78
N VAL A 50 -1.30 2.27 -8.03
CA VAL A 50 -0.05 1.49 -7.90
C VAL A 50 0.16 1.05 -6.45
N ILE A 51 0.00 1.96 -5.49
CA ILE A 51 0.15 1.67 -4.05
C ILE A 51 -0.84 0.59 -3.63
N LYS A 52 -2.13 0.73 -3.96
CA LYS A 52 -3.15 -0.27 -3.64
C LYS A 52 -2.84 -1.64 -4.24
N LYS A 53 -2.36 -1.67 -5.49
CA LYS A 53 -1.98 -2.91 -6.15
C LYS A 53 -0.80 -3.59 -5.43
N LYS A 54 0.22 -2.84 -5.04
CA LYS A 54 1.37 -3.37 -4.28
C LYS A 54 0.96 -3.88 -2.89
N LEU A 55 0.18 -3.09 -2.15
CA LEU A 55 -0.34 -3.49 -0.83
C LEU A 55 -1.14 -4.79 -0.92
N SER A 56 -2.06 -4.91 -1.88
CA SER A 56 -2.83 -6.14 -2.06
C SER A 56 -1.97 -7.36 -2.42
N GLN A 57 -0.88 -7.17 -3.17
CA GLN A 57 0.07 -8.25 -3.45
C GLN A 57 0.83 -8.69 -2.19
N GLU A 58 1.29 -7.75 -1.37
CA GLU A 58 1.96 -8.06 -0.11
C GLU A 58 1.03 -8.71 0.92
N GLU A 59 -0.21 -8.24 1.06
CA GLU A 59 -1.22 -8.86 1.91
C GLU A 59 -1.48 -10.32 1.51
N ARG A 60 -1.57 -10.60 0.21
CA ARG A 60 -1.73 -11.96 -0.31
C ARG A 60 -0.52 -12.84 -0.01
N ARG A 61 0.70 -12.29 -0.11
CA ARG A 61 1.95 -13.00 0.25
C ARG A 61 1.97 -13.32 1.73
N LEU A 62 1.70 -12.33 2.58
CA LEU A 62 1.64 -12.48 4.02
C LEU A 62 0.59 -13.52 4.44
N ALA A 63 -0.62 -13.46 3.86
CA ALA A 63 -1.68 -14.42 4.17
C ALA A 63 -1.29 -15.87 3.82
N LYS A 64 -0.55 -16.08 2.72
CA LYS A 64 -0.01 -17.41 2.36
C LYS A 64 1.03 -17.88 3.36
N GLU A 65 1.92 -16.99 3.77
CA GLU A 65 2.99 -17.32 4.73
C GLU A 65 2.41 -17.65 6.11
N VAL A 66 1.44 -16.87 6.60
CA VAL A 66 0.73 -17.17 7.86
C VAL A 66 0.05 -18.54 7.81
N LYS A 67 -0.60 -18.89 6.70
CA LYS A 67 -1.20 -20.22 6.52
C LYS A 67 -0.14 -21.33 6.57
N ARG A 68 1.02 -21.11 5.94
CA ARG A 68 2.14 -22.06 5.95
C ARG A 68 2.67 -22.27 7.37
N GLN A 69 2.91 -21.18 8.10
CA GLN A 69 3.39 -21.22 9.49
C GLN A 69 2.38 -21.90 10.41
N ASN A 70 1.09 -21.58 10.29
CA ASN A 70 0.04 -22.24 11.06
C ASN A 70 -0.02 -23.75 10.81
N LYS A 71 0.16 -24.19 9.56
CA LYS A 71 0.24 -25.62 9.24
C LYS A 71 1.45 -26.27 9.91
N ALA A 72 2.63 -25.64 9.84
CA ALA A 72 3.83 -26.14 10.49
C ALA A 72 3.66 -26.24 12.02
N ASN A 73 3.12 -25.20 12.65
CA ASN A 73 2.84 -25.17 14.09
C ASN A 73 1.86 -26.26 14.51
N ARG A 74 0.80 -26.52 13.72
CA ARG A 74 -0.15 -27.61 13.98
C ARG A 74 0.50 -28.99 13.86
N ILE A 75 1.40 -29.18 12.91
CA ILE A 75 2.16 -30.43 12.77
C ILE A 75 3.06 -30.65 13.98
N LEU A 76 3.81 -29.61 14.41
CA LEU A 76 4.67 -29.68 15.59
C LEU A 76 3.87 -29.98 16.86
N ALA A 77 2.72 -29.32 17.05
CA ALA A 77 1.82 -29.60 18.16
C ALA A 77 1.31 -31.05 18.15
N ALA A 78 0.89 -31.56 16.98
CA ALA A 78 0.45 -32.94 16.84
C ALA A 78 1.57 -33.94 17.15
N GLN A 79 2.80 -33.68 16.67
CA GLN A 79 3.96 -34.51 16.98
C GLN A 79 4.28 -34.52 18.48
N ALA A 80 4.20 -33.39 19.16
CA ALA A 80 4.41 -33.31 20.60
C ALA A 80 3.37 -34.12 21.38
N ILE A 81 2.09 -34.03 21.00
CA ILE A 81 1.00 -34.82 21.60
C ILE A 81 1.26 -36.32 21.41
N LEU A 82 1.59 -36.74 20.18
CA LEU A 82 1.85 -38.15 19.88
C LEU A 82 3.06 -38.69 20.64
N LYS A 83 4.16 -37.93 20.70
CA LYS A 83 5.35 -38.31 21.48
C LYS A 83 5.02 -38.47 22.97
N GLY A 84 4.25 -37.56 23.54
CA GLY A 84 3.80 -37.65 24.94
C GLY A 84 2.97 -38.91 25.19
N LYS A 85 2.01 -39.23 24.30
CA LYS A 85 1.18 -40.43 24.40
C LYS A 85 1.98 -41.73 24.25
N ILE A 86 2.93 -41.78 23.33
CA ILE A 86 3.81 -42.94 23.14
C ILE A 86 4.66 -43.15 24.40
N PHE A 87 5.28 -42.08 24.92
CA PHE A 87 6.10 -42.15 26.12
C PHE A 87 5.33 -42.72 27.31
N THR A 88 4.12 -42.21 27.57
CA THR A 88 3.25 -42.72 28.65
C THR A 88 2.82 -44.17 28.45
N ALA A 89 2.66 -44.62 27.20
CA ALA A 89 2.27 -46.00 26.89
C ALA A 89 3.43 -47.01 27.02
N THR A 90 4.68 -46.56 26.91
CA THR A 90 5.87 -47.44 26.98
C THR A 90 6.57 -47.46 28.34
N THR A 91 6.24 -46.52 29.24
CA THR A 91 6.88 -46.39 30.57
C THR A 91 5.91 -46.51 31.74
N GLY A 92 4.62 -46.73 31.45
CA GLY A 92 3.58 -47.03 32.44
C GLY A 92 3.28 -48.52 32.55
#